data_AF-A0AAN2FAR2-F1
#
_entry.id   AF-A0AAN2FAR2-F1
#
_cell.length_a   1.000
_cell.length_b   1.000
_cell.length_c   1.000
_cell.angle_alpha   90.00
_cell.angle_beta   90.00
_cell.angle_gamma   90.00
#
_symmetry.space_group_name_H-M   'P 1'
#
loop_
_entity.id
_entity.type
_entity.pdbx_description
1 polymer ?
#
loop_
_entity_poly.entity_id
_entity_poly.type
_entity_poly.pdbx_seq_one_letter_code
_entity_poly.pdbx_strand_id
1 'polypeptide(L)'
;MTALQFPCTIFQTQNRMDDNSAKDMCCGDLSQLKTHFHLLDVSTRANPYHLTKITPFTQPQSMFYGFRGEEEKITRQQCANILFDEFRDLSRLFSIYGPYKHLIEKMITHMQYGNGKPFTSMHLDGALKEHILERIRQRTVRACG
;
A
#
# COMPACT_ATOMS: atom_id res chain seq x y z
N MET A 1 -11.53 -47.37 19.94
CA MET A 1 -10.98 -46.00 19.90
C MET A 1 -10.50 -45.75 18.48
N THR A 2 -11.15 -44.86 17.74
CA THR A 2 -10.79 -44.54 16.35
C THR A 2 -9.64 -43.52 16.33
N ALA A 3 -8.52 -43.90 15.75
CA ALA A 3 -7.37 -43.02 15.59
C ALA A 3 -7.70 -41.90 14.57
N LEU A 4 -7.26 -40.68 14.86
CA LEU A 4 -7.35 -39.56 13.92
C LEU A 4 -6.58 -39.89 12.64
N GLN A 5 -7.28 -39.80 11.50
CA GLN A 5 -6.69 -40.03 10.19
C GLN A 5 -5.99 -38.74 9.72
N PHE A 6 -4.71 -38.84 9.36
CA PHE A 6 -3.93 -37.71 8.89
C PHE A 6 -4.00 -37.57 7.35
N PRO A 7 -4.00 -36.34 6.83
CA PRO A 7 -3.96 -35.07 7.56
C PRO A 7 -5.35 -34.65 8.10
N CYS A 8 -5.43 -34.23 9.38
CA CYS A 8 -6.64 -33.68 9.98
C CYS A 8 -6.42 -32.24 10.48
N THR A 9 -7.41 -31.38 10.31
CA THR A 9 -7.37 -29.98 10.76
C THR A 9 -7.98 -29.88 12.15
N ILE A 10 -7.16 -29.60 13.16
CA ILE A 10 -7.59 -29.53 14.57
C ILE A 10 -8.13 -28.13 14.90
N PHE A 11 -7.55 -27.09 14.29
CA PHE A 11 -7.97 -25.70 14.45
C PHE A 11 -7.95 -25.00 13.10
N GLN A 12 -8.96 -24.18 12.85
CA GLN A 12 -9.04 -23.28 11.71
C GLN A 12 -9.47 -21.91 12.20
N THR A 13 -8.83 -20.84 11.72
CA THR A 13 -9.20 -19.47 12.07
C THR A 13 -10.54 -19.11 11.43
N GLN A 14 -11.38 -18.37 12.16
CA GLN A 14 -12.68 -17.91 11.63
C GLN A 14 -12.47 -16.92 10.47
N ASN A 15 -11.52 -16.00 10.62
CA ASN A 15 -11.09 -15.13 9.54
C ASN A 15 -9.98 -15.83 8.75
N ARG A 16 -10.21 -16.07 7.47
CA ARG A 16 -9.20 -16.65 6.59
C ARG A 16 -8.15 -15.60 6.29
N MET A 17 -6.89 -16.03 6.25
CA MET A 17 -5.82 -15.19 5.70
C MET A 17 -6.18 -14.86 4.25
N ASP A 18 -6.07 -13.59 3.87
CA ASP A 18 -6.43 -13.03 2.55
C ASP A 18 -7.94 -12.95 2.23
N ASP A 19 -8.80 -12.94 3.25
CA ASP A 19 -10.22 -12.64 3.06
C ASP A 19 -10.46 -11.13 2.82
N ASN A 20 -10.51 -10.74 1.55
CA ASN A 20 -10.80 -9.36 1.14
C ASN A 20 -12.21 -8.88 1.50
N SER A 21 -13.11 -9.79 1.88
CA SER A 21 -14.47 -9.46 2.34
C SER A 21 -14.56 -9.25 3.85
N ALA A 22 -13.45 -9.42 4.57
CA ALA A 22 -13.41 -9.20 6.01
C ALA A 22 -13.75 -7.74 6.37
N LYS A 23 -14.45 -7.57 7.49
CA LYS A 23 -15.00 -6.27 7.90
C LYS A 23 -13.93 -5.19 8.07
N ASP A 24 -12.76 -5.59 8.56
CA ASP A 24 -11.58 -4.73 8.74
C ASP A 24 -10.90 -4.35 7.42
N MET A 25 -11.01 -5.18 6.38
CA MET A 25 -10.55 -4.88 5.02
C MET A 25 -11.45 -3.88 4.28
N CYS A 26 -12.66 -3.61 4.79
CA CYS A 26 -13.61 -2.64 4.22
C CYS A 26 -13.52 -1.23 4.83
N CYS A 27 -12.66 -1.00 5.83
CA CYS A 27 -12.59 0.25 6.58
C CYS A 27 -11.60 1.25 5.96
N GLY A 28 -11.96 1.82 4.80
CA GLY A 28 -11.17 2.82 4.07
C GLY A 28 -11.70 4.25 4.13
N ASP A 29 -12.35 4.65 5.22
CA ASP A 29 -13.02 5.96 5.29
C ASP A 29 -12.02 7.12 5.48
N LEU A 30 -12.02 8.05 4.52
CA LEU A 30 -11.23 9.30 4.57
C LEU A 30 -11.48 10.12 5.85
N SER A 31 -12.67 10.00 6.45
CA SER A 31 -13.01 10.67 7.70
C SER A 31 -12.15 10.17 8.88
N GLN A 32 -11.83 8.87 8.94
CA GLN A 32 -11.00 8.31 10.01
C GLN A 32 -9.55 8.78 9.90
N LEU A 33 -9.02 8.87 8.68
CA LEU A 33 -7.69 9.42 8.40
C LEU A 33 -7.56 10.86 8.94
N LYS A 34 -8.59 11.69 8.72
CA LYS A 34 -8.60 13.07 9.19
C LYS A 34 -8.77 13.19 10.71
N THR A 35 -9.70 12.43 11.28
CA THR A 35 -10.13 12.61 12.69
C THR A 35 -9.24 11.88 13.68
N HIS A 36 -8.85 10.65 13.39
CA HIS A 36 -8.09 9.81 14.32
C HIS A 36 -6.58 9.93 14.11
N PHE A 37 -6.12 10.03 12.86
CA PHE A 37 -4.70 10.07 12.53
C PHE A 37 -4.18 11.49 12.26
N HIS A 38 -5.06 12.50 12.30
CA HIS A 38 -4.72 13.90 12.04
C HIS A 38 -3.92 14.12 10.74
N LEU A 39 -4.17 13.29 9.72
CA LEU A 39 -3.57 13.38 8.40
C LEU A 39 -4.21 14.52 7.61
N LEU A 40 -3.98 15.76 8.03
CA LEU A 40 -4.56 16.95 7.44
C LEU A 40 -3.92 17.31 6.09
N ASP A 41 -2.61 17.10 5.98
CA ASP A 41 -1.83 17.36 4.78
C ASP A 41 -1.25 16.04 4.26
N VAL A 42 -1.79 15.58 3.13
CA VAL A 42 -1.47 14.25 2.55
C VAL A 42 -0.58 14.39 1.31
N SER A 43 -0.70 15.49 0.57
CA SER A 43 -0.08 15.66 -0.74
C SER A 43 0.21 17.11 -0.99
N THR A 44 1.33 17.39 -1.66
CA THR A 44 1.71 18.74 -2.07
C THR A 44 1.04 19.18 -3.36
N ARG A 45 0.36 18.26 -4.07
CA ARG A 45 -0.18 18.45 -5.43
C ARG A 45 -1.70 18.41 -5.49
N ALA A 46 -2.37 17.73 -4.57
CA ALA A 46 -3.83 17.66 -4.53
C ALA A 46 -4.36 17.49 -3.11
N ASN A 47 -5.49 18.12 -2.80
CA ASN A 47 -6.19 17.93 -1.54
C ASN A 47 -7.28 16.86 -1.68
N PRO A 48 -7.14 15.68 -1.05
CA PRO A 48 -8.12 14.59 -1.16
C PRO A 48 -9.44 14.88 -0.43
N TYR A 49 -9.46 15.77 0.55
CA TYR A 49 -10.65 16.08 1.33
C TYR A 49 -11.60 17.04 0.62
N HIS A 50 -11.03 17.99 -0.13
CA HIS A 50 -11.79 19.00 -0.86
C HIS A 50 -11.85 18.73 -2.36
N LEU A 51 -11.10 17.73 -2.86
CA LEU A 51 -10.94 17.42 -4.28
C LEU A 51 -10.53 18.66 -5.08
N THR A 52 -9.52 19.36 -4.58
CA THR A 52 -8.93 20.54 -5.23
C THR A 52 -7.48 20.27 -5.54
N LYS A 53 -6.98 20.83 -6.65
CA LYS A 53 -5.57 20.76 -6.99
C LYS A 53 -4.79 21.80 -6.21
N ILE A 54 -3.65 21.40 -5.64
CA ILE A 54 -2.74 22.34 -4.99
C ILE A 54 -1.83 22.88 -6.08
N THR A 55 -1.86 24.20 -6.25
CA THR A 55 -1.01 24.92 -7.19
C THR A 55 -0.01 25.75 -6.40
N PRO A 56 1.09 26.21 -7.02
CA PRO A 56 2.01 27.12 -6.36
C PRO A 56 1.32 28.38 -5.84
N PHE A 57 0.15 28.76 -6.33
CA PHE A 57 -0.61 29.92 -5.84
C PHE A 57 -1.39 29.65 -4.55
N THR A 58 -1.70 28.38 -4.27
CA THR A 58 -2.44 27.95 -3.08
C THR A 58 -1.54 27.34 -1.99
N GLN A 59 -0.27 27.09 -2.31
CA GLN A 59 0.69 26.51 -1.36
C GLN A 59 1.25 27.58 -0.41
N PRO A 60 1.17 27.41 0.93
CA PRO A 60 1.59 28.44 1.90
C PRO A 60 3.06 28.85 1.81
N GLN A 61 3.90 27.94 1.28
CA GLN A 61 5.34 28.12 1.19
C GLN A 61 5.79 28.84 -0.09
N SER A 62 4.86 29.15 -0.99
CA SER A 62 5.15 29.75 -2.28
C SER A 62 5.10 31.28 -2.23
N MET A 63 5.97 31.94 -3.00
CA MET A 63 5.97 33.40 -3.15
C MET A 63 4.69 33.95 -3.80
N PHE A 64 3.89 33.10 -4.44
CA PHE A 64 2.62 33.48 -5.06
C PHE A 64 1.40 33.12 -4.21
N TYR A 65 1.61 32.79 -2.94
CA TYR A 65 0.53 32.45 -2.02
C TYR A 65 -0.48 33.60 -1.88
N GLY A 66 -1.76 33.32 -2.14
CA GLY A 66 -2.84 34.30 -2.06
C GLY A 66 -3.10 35.07 -3.36
N PHE A 67 -2.32 34.83 -4.42
CA PHE A 67 -2.72 35.25 -5.77
C PHE A 67 -3.93 34.41 -6.18
N ARG A 68 -5.07 35.07 -6.43
CA ARG A 68 -6.39 34.43 -6.59
C ARG A 68 -6.48 33.67 -7.91
N GLY A 69 -5.81 32.51 -8.00
CA GLY A 69 -6.11 31.49 -9.00
C GLY A 69 -7.40 30.76 -8.61
N GLU A 70 -8.26 30.47 -9.58
CA GLU A 70 -9.44 29.65 -9.33
C GLU A 70 -9.03 28.30 -8.72
N GLU A 71 -9.71 27.89 -7.65
CA GLU A 71 -9.55 26.54 -7.10
C GLU A 71 -10.04 25.53 -8.13
N GLU A 72 -9.10 24.91 -8.84
CA GLU A 72 -9.41 23.89 -9.84
C GLU A 72 -9.95 22.64 -9.12
N LYS A 73 -11.27 22.45 -9.20
CA LYS A 73 -11.94 21.25 -8.70
C LYS A 73 -11.60 20.08 -9.60
N ILE A 74 -11.15 18.99 -8.99
CA ILE A 74 -10.75 17.77 -9.70
C ILE A 74 -11.73 16.63 -9.39
N THR A 75 -11.85 15.70 -10.31
CA THR A 75 -12.60 14.47 -10.06
C THR A 75 -11.85 13.56 -9.09
N ARG A 76 -12.58 12.68 -8.39
CA ARG A 76 -11.96 11.70 -7.46
C ARG A 76 -10.92 10.81 -8.15
N GLN A 77 -11.16 10.41 -9.40
CA GLN A 77 -10.21 9.62 -10.18
C GLN A 77 -8.94 10.40 -10.51
N GLN A 78 -9.06 11.66 -10.92
CA GLN A 78 -7.88 12.52 -11.16
C GLN A 78 -7.09 12.77 -9.88
N CYS A 79 -7.78 12.99 -8.75
CA CYS A 79 -7.13 13.12 -7.45
C CYS A 79 -6.33 11.87 -7.09
N ALA A 80 -6.94 10.68 -7.23
CA ALA A 80 -6.25 9.42 -7.00
C ALA A 80 -5.01 9.27 -7.90
N ASN A 81 -5.13 9.60 -9.20
CA ASN A 81 -4.00 9.54 -10.12
C ASN A 81 -2.85 10.43 -9.67
N ILE A 82 -3.13 11.69 -9.28
CA ILE A 82 -2.12 12.62 -8.79
C ILE A 82 -1.43 12.08 -7.53
N LEU A 83 -2.19 11.54 -6.58
CA LEU A 83 -1.64 10.96 -5.35
C LEU A 83 -0.74 9.76 -5.63
N PHE A 84 -1.15 8.87 -6.54
CA PHE A 84 -0.33 7.72 -6.93
C PHE A 84 0.93 8.13 -7.68
N ASP A 85 0.87 9.18 -8.50
CA ASP A 85 2.05 9.71 -9.19
C ASP A 85 3.05 10.32 -8.20
N GLU A 86 2.58 11.14 -7.26
CA GLU A 86 3.42 11.67 -6.17
C GLU A 86 4.02 10.55 -5.31
N PHE A 87 3.24 9.50 -5.03
CA PHE A 87 3.73 8.36 -4.28
C PHE A 87 4.86 7.62 -5.04
N ARG A 88 4.72 7.42 -6.36
CA ARG A 88 5.81 6.85 -7.17
C ARG A 88 7.06 7.72 -7.10
N ASP A 89 6.91 9.03 -7.29
CA ASP A 89 8.02 9.97 -7.32
C ASP A 89 8.79 9.97 -5.99
N LEU A 90 8.09 10.02 -4.86
CA LEU A 90 8.68 9.98 -3.53
C LEU A 90 9.33 8.61 -3.23
N SER A 91 8.72 7.52 -3.71
CA SER A 91 9.23 6.17 -3.46
C SER A 91 10.59 5.90 -4.10
N ARG A 92 10.93 6.60 -5.20
CA ARG A 92 12.22 6.45 -5.90
C ARG A 92 13.42 6.71 -5.00
N LEU A 93 13.27 7.58 -4.01
CA LEU A 93 14.32 7.90 -3.03
C LEU A 93 14.72 6.69 -2.18
N PHE A 94 13.83 5.71 -2.00
CA PHE A 94 14.09 4.50 -1.23
C PHE A 94 14.62 3.34 -2.08
N SER A 95 14.69 3.51 -3.40
CA SER A 95 15.10 2.47 -4.34
C SER A 95 16.08 3.00 -5.40
N ILE A 96 17.08 3.75 -4.96
CA ILE A 96 17.99 4.45 -5.88
C ILE A 96 18.85 3.47 -6.69
N TYR A 97 19.27 2.37 -6.08
CA TYR A 97 20.20 1.39 -6.65
C TYR A 97 19.75 -0.07 -6.39
N GLY A 98 20.22 -0.99 -7.23
CA GLY A 98 20.03 -2.43 -7.07
C GLY A 98 19.00 -3.04 -8.04
N PRO A 99 18.91 -4.39 -8.08
CA PRO A 99 18.06 -5.12 -9.02
C PRO A 99 16.56 -4.93 -8.75
N TYR A 100 16.20 -4.49 -7.54
CA TYR A 100 14.82 -4.26 -7.11
C TYR A 100 14.36 -2.80 -7.25
N LYS A 101 15.17 -1.94 -7.89
CA LYS A 101 14.87 -0.50 -8.07
C LYS A 101 13.47 -0.20 -8.58
N HIS A 102 13.04 -0.95 -9.59
CA HIS A 102 11.72 -0.77 -10.21
C HIS A 102 10.60 -1.53 -9.49
N LEU A 103 10.92 -2.33 -8.47
CA LEU A 103 9.95 -3.19 -7.82
C LEU A 103 8.90 -2.36 -7.10
N ILE A 104 9.32 -1.33 -6.35
CA ILE A 104 8.41 -0.46 -5.60
C ILE A 104 7.48 0.29 -6.57
N GLU A 105 8.00 0.83 -7.67
CA GLU A 105 7.16 1.48 -8.69
C GLU A 105 6.14 0.52 -9.30
N LYS A 106 6.53 -0.73 -9.57
CA LYS A 106 5.64 -1.79 -10.07
C LYS A 106 4.57 -2.14 -9.05
N MET A 107 4.92 -2.22 -7.76
CA MET A 107 3.97 -2.47 -6.67
C MET A 107 2.96 -1.33 -6.55
N ILE A 108 3.42 -0.08 -6.59
CA ILE A 108 2.53 1.10 -6.52
C ILE A 108 1.61 1.16 -7.75
N THR A 109 2.14 0.85 -8.94
CA THR A 109 1.34 0.76 -10.17
C THR A 109 0.30 -0.34 -10.09
N HIS A 110 0.66 -1.50 -9.56
CA HIS A 110 -0.27 -2.56 -9.31
C HIS A 110 -1.32 -2.19 -8.24
N MET A 111 -0.96 -1.44 -7.21
CA MET A 111 -1.93 -0.97 -6.21
C MET A 111 -2.99 -0.03 -6.80
N GLN A 112 -2.62 0.81 -7.77
CA GLN A 112 -3.57 1.70 -8.44
C GLN A 112 -4.55 0.96 -9.37
N TYR A 113 -4.06 -0.02 -10.14
CA TYR A 113 -4.83 -0.65 -11.23
C TYR A 113 -5.18 -2.14 -11.01
N GLY A 114 -4.67 -2.75 -9.95
CA GLY A 114 -4.73 -4.19 -9.71
C GLY A 114 -6.08 -4.69 -9.22
N ASN A 115 -7.02 -3.81 -8.88
CA ASN A 115 -8.40 -4.15 -8.48
C ASN A 115 -8.47 -5.27 -7.43
N GLY A 116 -7.59 -5.24 -6.43
CA GLY A 116 -7.54 -6.23 -5.34
C GLY A 116 -6.91 -7.57 -5.70
N LYS A 117 -6.34 -7.73 -6.90
CA LYS A 117 -5.56 -8.94 -7.23
C LYS A 117 -4.27 -9.01 -6.40
N PRO A 118 -3.69 -10.20 -6.19
CA PRO A 118 -2.34 -10.32 -5.64
C PRO A 118 -1.30 -9.77 -6.62
N PHE A 119 -0.30 -9.04 -6.12
CA PHE A 119 0.87 -8.65 -6.90
C PHE A 119 1.83 -9.83 -7.04
N THR A 120 2.38 -10.04 -8.24
CA THR A 120 3.39 -11.07 -8.50
C THR A 120 4.58 -10.49 -9.24
N SER A 121 5.78 -10.99 -8.91
CA SER A 121 7.03 -10.56 -9.53
C SER A 121 8.09 -11.61 -9.33
N MET A 122 8.66 -12.13 -10.43
CA MET A 122 9.65 -13.21 -10.39
C MET A 122 10.80 -12.95 -9.41
N HIS A 123 11.27 -11.71 -9.32
CA HIS A 123 12.38 -11.33 -8.43
C HIS A 123 11.95 -11.30 -6.96
N LEU A 124 10.76 -10.76 -6.67
CA LEU A 124 10.24 -10.69 -5.31
C LEU A 124 9.83 -12.08 -4.81
N ASP A 125 9.10 -12.82 -5.64
CA ASP A 125 8.59 -14.15 -5.31
C ASP A 125 9.75 -15.13 -5.09
N GLY A 126 10.82 -15.03 -5.90
CA GLY A 126 12.04 -15.78 -5.71
C GLY A 126 12.73 -15.47 -4.37
N ALA A 127 12.94 -14.19 -4.06
CA ALA A 127 13.58 -13.76 -2.82
C ALA A 127 12.77 -14.16 -1.57
N LEU A 128 11.43 -14.00 -1.61
CA LEU A 128 10.55 -14.41 -0.52
C LEU A 128 10.57 -15.93 -0.33
N LYS A 129 10.55 -16.70 -1.41
CA LYS A 129 10.64 -18.16 -1.36
C LYS A 129 11.95 -18.61 -0.72
N GLU A 130 13.07 -18.01 -1.10
CA GLU A 130 14.38 -18.32 -0.52
C GLU A 130 14.39 -18.05 0.99
N HIS A 131 13.88 -16.91 1.43
CA HIS A 131 13.80 -16.55 2.85
C HIS A 131 12.90 -17.51 3.65
N ILE A 132 11.77 -17.96 3.07
CA ILE A 132 10.89 -18.96 3.70
C ILE A 132 11.64 -20.29 3.88
N LEU A 133 12.34 -20.75 2.84
CA LEU A 133 13.12 -22.00 2.89
C LEU A 133 14.23 -21.92 3.94
N GLU A 134 14.93 -20.79 4.04
CA GLU A 134 15.96 -20.59 5.05
C GLU A 134 15.38 -20.64 6.48
N ARG A 135 14.25 -19.96 6.72
CA ARG A 135 13.55 -20.02 8.02
C ARG A 135 13.12 -21.43 8.39
N ILE A 136 12.61 -22.20 7.43
CA ILE A 136 12.21 -23.59 7.65
C ILE A 136 13.43 -24.41 8.04
N ARG A 137 14.53 -24.28 7.28
CA ARG A 137 15.80 -24.96 7.57
C ARG A 137 16.31 -24.66 8.98
N GLN A 138 16.30 -23.38 9.39
CA GLN A 138 16.69 -22.97 10.74
C GLN A 138 15.80 -23.56 11.84
N ARG A 139 14.48 -23.67 11.60
CA ARG A 139 13.54 -24.31 12.55
C ARG A 139 13.81 -25.81 12.69
N THR A 140 14.05 -26.51 11.59
CA THR A 140 14.34 -27.95 11.63
C THR A 140 15.63 -28.24 12.39
N VAL A 141 16.68 -27.42 12.21
CA VAL A 141 17.94 -27.58 12.95
C VAL A 141 17.75 -27.37 14.45
N ARG A 142 16.93 -26.40 14.87
CA ARG A 142 16.61 -26.16 16.29
C ARG A 142 15.68 -27.19 16.92
N ALA A 143 14.92 -27.93 16.12
CA ALA A 143 14.03 -28.98 16.60
C ALA A 143 14.74 -30.34 16.75
N CYS A 144 15.90 -30.51 16.11
CA CYS A 144 16.70 -31.74 16.14
C CYS A 144 17.91 -31.68 17.11
N GLY A 145 18.11 -30.58 17.83
CA GLY A 145 19.14 -30.42 18.86
C GLY A 145 18.50 -30.12 20.21
#